data_AF-A0A7W6Q6S9-F1
#
_entry.id   AF-A0A7W6Q6S9-F1
#
_cell.length_a   1.000
_cell.length_b   1.000
_cell.length_c   1.000
_cell.angle_alpha   90.00
_cell.angle_beta   90.00
_cell.angle_gamma   90.00
#
_symmetry.space_group_name_H-M   'P 1'
#
loop_
_entity.id
_entity.type
_entity.pdbx_description
1 polymer ?
#
loop_
_entity_poly.entity_id
_entity_poly.type
_entity_poly.pdbx_seq_one_letter_code
_entity_poly.pdbx_strand_id
1 'polypeptide(L)' 'MIFLKVGPTAGAVATIIYAIPPMILMTTLGLQKVPLEVVEAGKMSGCTKSQMLRHVYIPPARTEILIGVN' A
#
# COMPACT_ATOMS: atom_id res chain seq x y z
N MET A 1 -17.23 7.30 30.00
CA MET A 1 -16.80 6.42 28.89
C MET A 1 -17.59 6.81 27.65
N ILE A 2 -17.17 7.88 26.95
CA ILE A 2 -17.84 8.40 25.73
C ILE A 2 -16.74 8.96 24.80
N PHE A 3 -15.70 8.16 24.49
CA PHE A 3 -14.54 8.65 23.74
C PHE A 3 -14.81 8.83 22.23
N LEU A 4 -15.88 8.21 21.72
CA LEU A 4 -16.42 8.47 20.38
C LEU A 4 -17.91 8.74 20.56
N LYS A 5 -18.27 10.02 20.68
CA LYS A 5 -19.65 10.49 20.70
C LYS A 5 -20.38 9.85 19.49
N VAL A 6 -21.42 9.05 19.74
CA VAL A 6 -22.20 8.35 18.71
C VAL A 6 -22.62 9.37 17.66
N GLY A 7 -22.02 9.29 16.47
CA GLY A 7 -22.08 10.35 15.47
C GLY A 7 -21.13 10.09 14.29
N PRO A 8 -21.06 11.02 13.31
CA PRO A 8 -20.34 10.84 12.05
C PRO A 8 -18.86 10.45 12.20
N THR A 9 -18.21 10.94 13.26
CA THR A 9 -16.82 10.61 13.59
C THR A 9 -16.62 9.15 13.99
N ALA A 10 -17.54 8.55 14.75
CA ALA A 10 -17.48 7.13 15.08
C ALA A 10 -17.67 6.25 13.83
N GLY A 11 -18.57 6.66 12.93
CA GLY A 11 -18.78 6.01 11.64
C GLY A 11 -17.52 6.06 10.75
N ALA A 12 -16.89 7.23 10.63
CA ALA A 12 -15.66 7.40 9.85
C ALA A 12 -14.52 6.49 10.35
N VAL A 13 -14.33 6.40 11.68
CA VAL A 13 -13.31 5.51 12.27
C VAL A 13 -13.60 4.04 11.96
N ALA A 14 -14.87 3.61 12.06
CA ALA A 14 -15.27 2.25 11.73
C ALA A 14 -15.01 1.92 10.25
N THR A 15 -15.31 2.84 9.34
CA THR A 15 -15.03 2.66 7.89
C THR A 15 -13.53 2.57 7.61
N ILE A 16 -12.70 3.39 8.26
CA ILE A 16 -11.24 3.32 8.10
C ILE A 16 -10.72 1.96 8.53
N ILE A 17 -11.11 1.50 9.73
CA ILE A 17 -10.66 0.20 10.26
C ILE A 17 -11.11 -0.94 9.33
N TYR A 18 -12.33 -0.85 8.79
CA TYR A 18 -12.85 -1.85 7.86
C TYR A 18 -12.14 -1.85 6.50
N ALA A 19 -11.67 -0.70 6.01
CA ALA A 19 -10.95 -0.58 4.75
C ALA A 19 -9.46 -1.00 4.82
N ILE A 20 -8.87 -1.07 6.02
CA ILE A 20 -7.45 -1.43 6.19
C ILE A 20 -7.10 -2.85 5.66
N PRO A 21 -7.83 -3.92 6.02
CA PRO A 21 -7.51 -5.27 5.56
C PRO A 21 -7.41 -5.42 4.02
N PRO A 22 -8.39 -4.99 3.21
CA PRO A 22 -8.28 -5.10 1.76
C PRO A 22 -7.15 -4.25 1.17
N MET A 23 -6.88 -3.05 1.70
CA MET A 23 -5.76 -2.22 1.26
C MET A 23 -4.41 -2.93 1.45
N ILE A 24 -4.19 -3.55 2.61
CA ILE A 24 -2.95 -4.29 2.89
C ILE A 24 -2.81 -5.47 1.94
N LEU A 25 -3.87 -6.24 1.72
CA LEU A 25 -3.87 -7.40 0.83
C LEU A 25 -3.54 -7.01 -0.62
N MET A 26 -4.19 -5.97 -1.15
CA MET A 26 -3.93 -5.53 -2.51
C MET A 26 -2.51 -4.97 -2.67
N THR A 27 -2.00 -4.28 -1.64
CA THR A 27 -0.63 -3.80 -1.62
C THR A 27 0.38 -4.94 -1.62
N THR A 28 0.19 -5.99 -0.81
CA THR A 28 1.12 -7.13 -0.78
C THR A 28 1.10 -7.91 -2.09
N LEU A 29 -0.08 -8.13 -2.68
CA LEU A 29 -0.22 -8.74 -4.01
C LEU A 29 0.45 -7.89 -5.09
N GLY A 30 0.28 -6.58 -5.06
CA GLY A 30 0.94 -5.64 -5.98
C GLY A 30 2.46 -5.72 -5.89
N LEU A 31 3.00 -5.73 -4.67
CA LEU A 31 4.46 -5.85 -4.45
C LEU A 31 5.02 -7.21 -4.89
N GLN A 32 4.25 -8.30 -4.72
CA GLN A 32 4.64 -9.63 -5.19
C GLN A 32 4.64 -9.76 -6.72
N LYS A 33 3.84 -8.95 -7.42
CA LYS A 33 3.78 -8.92 -8.89
C LYS A 33 4.92 -8.11 -9.53
N VAL A 34 5.75 -7.43 -8.74
CA VAL A 34 6.87 -6.65 -9.28
C VAL A 34 7.87 -7.61 -9.95
N PRO A 35 8.21 -7.40 -11.25
CA PRO A 35 9.15 -8.27 -11.95
C PRO A 35 10.53 -8.28 -11.28
N LEU A 36 11.11 -9.47 -11.13
CA LEU A 36 12.44 -9.63 -10.52
C LEU A 36 13.53 -8.89 -11.29
N GLU A 37 13.45 -8.83 -12.62
CA GLU A 37 14.39 -8.11 -13.47
C GLU A 37 14.49 -6.62 -13.11
N VAL A 38 13.35 -5.98 -12.79
CA VAL A 38 13.29 -4.57 -12.39
C VAL A 38 13.93 -4.38 -11.02
N VAL A 39 13.74 -5.33 -10.10
CA VAL A 39 14.38 -5.34 -8.78
C VAL A 39 15.89 -5.52 -8.89
N GLU A 40 16.35 -6.42 -9.75
CA GLU A 40 17.76 -6.66 -10.00
C GLU A 40 18.43 -5.45 -10.67
N ALA A 41 17.77 -4.85 -11.66
CA ALA A 41 18.25 -3.61 -12.29
C ALA A 41 18.41 -2.47 -11.27
N GLY A 42 17.46 -2.31 -10.35
CA GLY A 42 17.55 -1.33 -9.27
C GLY A 42 18.73 -1.58 -8.32
N LYS A 43 18.96 -2.85 -7.95
CA LYS A 43 20.11 -3.25 -7.13
C LYS A 43 21.45 -3.01 -7.85
N MET A 44 21.56 -3.39 -9.12
CA MET A 44 22.76 -3.19 -9.93
C MET A 44 23.05 -1.70 -10.15
N SER A 45 22.00 -0.87 -10.18
CA SER A 45 22.11 0.59 -10.27
C SER A 45 22.54 1.27 -8.95
N GLY A 46 22.75 0.52 -7.87
CA GLY A 46 23.17 1.07 -6.57
C GLY A 46 22.06 1.82 -5.82
N CYS A 47 20.78 1.51 -6.08
CA CYS A 47 19.67 2.18 -5.42
C CYS A 47 19.65 1.92 -3.90
N THR A 48 19.51 2.98 -3.11
CA THR A 48 19.26 2.89 -1.66
C THR A 48 17.89 2.26 -1.37
N LYS A 49 17.66 1.78 -0.15
CA LYS A 49 16.38 1.15 0.24
C LYS A 49 15.16 2.03 -0.04
N SER A 50 15.26 3.35 0.20
CA SER A 50 14.18 4.29 -0.10
C SER A 50 13.99 4.50 -1.62
N GLN A 51 15.06 4.51 -2.40
CA GLN A 51 14.98 4.60 -3.86
C GLN A 51 14.38 3.32 -4.46
N MET A 52 14.79 2.15 -3.96
CA MET A 52 14.17 0.87 -4.33
C MET A 52 12.66 0.92 -4.08
N LEU A 53 12.23 1.34 -2.88
CA LEU A 53 10.81 1.42 -2.58
C LEU A 53 10.06 2.37 -3.54
N ARG A 54 10.54 3.61 -3.70
CA ARG A 54 9.82 4.66 -4.43
C ARG A 54 9.88 4.51 -5.95
N HIS A 55 10.98 4.01 -6.50
CA HIS A 55 11.21 3.99 -7.95
C HIS A 55 11.13 2.58 -8.55
N VAL A 56 11.30 1.52 -7.76
CA VAL A 56 11.37 0.14 -8.26
C VAL A 56 10.12 -0.65 -7.86
N TYR A 57 9.70 -0.56 -6.60
CA TYR A 57 8.55 -1.32 -6.09
C TYR A 57 7.19 -0.62 -6.27
N ILE A 58 7.09 0.67 -5.90
CA ILE A 58 5.82 1.41 -5.91
C ILE A 58 5.25 1.61 -7.34
N PRO A 59 6.03 2.02 -8.36
CA PRO A 59 5.45 2.34 -9.66
C PRO A 59 4.78 1.15 -10.36
N PRO A 60 5.40 -0.06 -10.40
CA PRO A 60 4.74 -1.23 -10.97
C PRO A 60 3.57 -1.75 -10.13
N ALA A 61 3.66 -1.70 -8.79
CA ALA A 61 2.60 -2.16 -7.88
C ALA A 61 1.42 -1.17 -7.76
N ARG A 62 1.51 0.02 -8.37
CA ARG A 62 0.55 1.12 -8.19
C ARG A 62 -0.87 0.73 -8.57
N THR A 63 -1.04 -0.06 -9.62
CA THR A 63 -2.36 -0.46 -10.12
C THR A 63 -3.10 -1.29 -9.06
N GLU A 64 -2.45 -2.30 -8.49
CA GLU A 64 -3.00 -3.12 -7.42
C GLU A 64 -3.27 -2.29 -6.16
N ILE A 65 -2.35 -1.40 -5.78
CA ILE A 65 -2.57 -0.51 -4.64
C ILE A 65 -3.84 0.34 -4.84
N LEU A 66 -4.05 0.89 -6.04
CA LEU A 66 -5.22 1.70 -6.36
C LEU A 66 -6.52 0.89 -6.35
N ILE A 67 -6.49 -0.38 -6.75
CA ILE A 67 -7.65 -1.28 -6.66
C ILE A 67 -8.09 -1.45 -5.20
N GLY A 68 -7.14 -1.49 -4.25
CA GLY A 68 -7.44 -1.60 -2.82
C GLY A 68 -8.02 -0.33 -2.18
N VAL A 69 -7.95 0.82 -2.85
CA VAL A 69 -8.40 2.13 -2.33
C VAL A 69 -9.74 2.58 -2.94
N ASN A 70 -10.31 1.78 -3.85
CA ASN A 70 -11.59 2.06 -4.50
C ASN A 70 -12.79 1.79 -3.59
#